data_AF-A0A2U1VY76-F1
#
_entry.id   AF-A0A2U1VY76-F1
#
_cell.length_a   1.000
_cell.length_b   1.000
_cell.length_c   1.000
_cell.angle_alpha   90.00
_cell.angle_beta   90.00
_cell.angle_gamma   90.00
#
_symmetry.space_group_name_H-M   'P 1'
#
loop_
_entity.id
_entity.type
_entity.pdbx_description
1 polymer ?
#
loop_
_entity_poly.entity_id
_entity_poly.type
_entity_poly.pdbx_seq_one_letter_code
_entity_poly.pdbx_strand_id
1 'polypeptide(L)'
;MPATLPVRESPAAPTTRIEATAAEVAQKLSTFLAGVPAETREMAIDAYRRITLELLTTRGLPPEQANPLIENIVRDIRFRVAAVERAGGAVAGRA
;
A
#
# COMPACT_ATOMS: atom_id res chain seq x y z
N MET A 1 -46.38 -21.78 -17.37
CA MET A 1 -45.30 -22.27 -16.49
C MET A 1 -44.07 -21.41 -16.75
N PRO A 2 -43.74 -20.40 -15.92
CA PRO A 2 -42.50 -19.64 -16.12
C PRO A 2 -41.29 -20.47 -15.69
N ALA A 3 -40.27 -20.51 -16.53
CA ALA A 3 -39.00 -21.19 -16.23
C ALA A 3 -38.18 -20.32 -15.27
N THR A 4 -37.91 -20.83 -14.07
CA THR A 4 -36.99 -20.22 -13.11
C THR A 4 -35.55 -20.41 -13.62
N LEU A 5 -34.91 -19.33 -14.06
CA LEU A 5 -33.50 -19.35 -14.41
C LEU A 5 -32.67 -19.65 -13.15
N PRO A 6 -31.66 -20.53 -13.21
CA PRO A 6 -30.78 -20.75 -12.07
C PRO A 6 -29.96 -19.48 -11.82
N VAL A 7 -30.12 -18.92 -10.63
CA VAL A 7 -29.23 -17.89 -10.10
C VAL A 7 -27.82 -18.48 -10.11
N ARG A 8 -26.96 -18.01 -11.00
CA ARG A 8 -25.53 -18.26 -10.88
C ARG A 8 -25.10 -17.54 -9.61
N GLU A 9 -24.92 -18.28 -8.53
CA GLU A 9 -24.09 -17.85 -7.42
C GLU A 9 -22.70 -17.58 -8.01
N SER A 10 -22.42 -16.31 -8.33
CA SER A 10 -21.05 -15.88 -8.55
C SER A 10 -20.29 -16.29 -7.30
N PRO A 11 -19.25 -17.13 -7.39
CA PRO A 11 -18.41 -17.41 -6.24
C PRO A 11 -17.94 -16.05 -5.74
N ALA A 12 -18.26 -15.74 -4.48
CA ALA A 12 -17.73 -14.57 -3.82
C ALA A 12 -16.22 -14.60 -4.08
N ALA A 13 -15.74 -13.66 -4.89
CA ALA A 13 -14.33 -13.55 -5.15
C ALA A 13 -13.65 -13.55 -3.78
N PRO A 14 -12.63 -14.38 -3.54
CA PRO A 14 -11.96 -14.39 -2.26
C PRO A 14 -11.55 -12.95 -2.01
N THR A 15 -12.21 -12.30 -1.05
CA THR A 15 -11.78 -11.01 -0.55
C THR A 15 -10.48 -11.33 0.14
N THR A 16 -9.38 -11.28 -0.61
CA THR A 16 -8.05 -11.58 -0.11
C THR A 16 -7.89 -10.66 1.09
N ARG A 17 -8.00 -11.23 2.29
CA ARG A 17 -7.75 -10.51 3.52
C ARG A 17 -6.28 -10.19 3.45
N ILE A 18 -5.95 -8.97 3.06
CA ILE A 18 -4.58 -8.50 3.00
C ILE A 18 -4.17 -8.34 4.47
N GLU A 19 -3.74 -9.44 5.10
CA GLU A 19 -2.96 -9.44 6.34
C GLU A 19 -1.52 -9.02 6.02
N ALA A 20 -1.34 -7.96 5.22
CA ALA A 20 -0.01 -7.44 4.97
C ALA A 20 0.45 -6.75 6.26
N THR A 21 1.53 -7.27 6.81
CA THR A 21 2.26 -6.61 7.89
C THR A 21 2.78 -5.26 7.40
N ALA A 22 3.00 -4.33 8.33
CA ALA A 22 3.60 -3.03 8.03
C ALA A 22 4.92 -3.15 7.23
N ALA A 23 5.71 -4.19 7.52
CA ALA A 23 6.96 -4.49 6.83
C ALA A 23 6.74 -4.91 5.37
N GLU A 24 5.73 -5.73 5.09
CA GLU A 24 5.40 -6.13 3.71
C GLU A 24 4.88 -4.97 2.88
N VAL A 25 4.08 -4.08 3.49
CA VAL A 25 3.63 -2.84 2.83
C VAL A 25 4.85 -1.98 2.49
N ALA A 26 5.76 -1.77 3.45
CA ALA A 26 6.96 -0.99 3.23
C ALA A 26 7.85 -1.59 2.12
N GLN A 27 8.00 -2.91 2.08
CA GLN A 27 8.77 -3.60 1.04
C GLN A 27 8.16 -3.46 -0.36
N LYS A 28 6.85 -3.71 -0.50
CA LYS A 28 6.17 -3.62 -1.80
C LYS A 28 6.13 -2.18 -2.30
N LEU A 29 5.81 -1.24 -1.43
CA LEU A 29 5.72 0.17 -1.81
C LEU A 29 7.10 0.73 -2.16
N SER A 30 8.15 0.40 -1.42
CA SER A 30 9.51 0.85 -1.76
C SER A 30 10.01 0.29 -3.09
N THR A 31 9.68 -0.95 -3.42
CA THR A 31 10.01 -1.56 -4.72
C THR A 31 9.27 -0.88 -5.86
N PHE A 32 7.98 -0.55 -5.67
CA PHE A 32 7.18 0.15 -6.67
C PHE A 32 7.64 1.60 -6.89
N LEU A 33 8.01 2.28 -5.82
CA LEU A 33 8.46 3.67 -5.85
C LEU A 33 9.90 3.84 -6.34
N ALA A 34 10.68 2.76 -6.37
CA ALA A 34 12.01 2.77 -6.96
C ALA A 34 11.91 3.03 -8.47
N GLY A 35 12.65 4.02 -8.97
CA GLY A 35 12.60 4.45 -10.36
C GLY A 35 11.44 5.39 -10.71
N VAL A 36 10.56 5.73 -9.75
CA VAL A 36 9.57 6.81 -9.89
C VAL A 36 10.27 8.14 -9.62
N PRO A 37 9.99 9.23 -10.38
CA PRO A 37 10.52 10.55 -10.09
C PRO A 37 10.29 10.97 -8.64
N ALA A 38 11.26 11.64 -8.03
CA ALA A 38 11.24 11.98 -6.61
C ALA A 38 9.98 12.75 -6.19
N GLU A 39 9.51 13.69 -7.02
CA GLU A 39 8.29 14.45 -6.76
C GLU A 39 7.05 13.55 -6.71
N THR A 40 6.86 12.69 -7.73
CA THR A 40 5.74 11.73 -7.77
C THR A 40 5.81 10.72 -6.62
N ARG A 41 7.03 10.33 -6.20
CA ARG A 41 7.24 9.45 -5.06
C ARG A 41 6.79 10.09 -3.75
N GLU A 42 7.19 11.33 -3.49
CA GLU A 42 6.80 12.04 -2.27
C GLU A 42 5.29 12.28 -2.24
N MET A 43 4.67 12.61 -3.38
CA MET A 43 3.20 12.67 -3.49
C MET A 43 2.53 11.34 -3.13
N ALA A 44 3.08 10.21 -3.58
CA ALA A 44 2.55 8.88 -3.27
C ALA A 44 2.70 8.53 -1.77
N ILE A 45 3.83 8.90 -1.16
CA ILE A 45 4.08 8.71 0.28
C ILE A 45 3.11 9.57 1.11
N ASP A 46 2.88 10.82 0.71
CA ASP A 46 1.92 11.71 1.37
C ASP A 46 0.49 11.20 1.24
N ALA A 47 0.10 10.69 0.07
CA ALA A 47 -1.19 10.07 -0.15
C ALA A 47 -1.37 8.83 0.74
N TYR A 48 -0.37 7.94 0.79
CA TYR A 48 -0.36 6.79 1.68
C TYR A 48 -0.57 7.22 3.14
N ARG A 49 0.20 8.21 3.61
CA ARG A 49 0.11 8.73 4.98
C ARG A 49 -1.30 9.20 5.33
N ARG A 50 -1.91 10.02 4.47
CA ARG A 50 -3.26 10.57 4.70
C ARG A 50 -4.32 9.46 4.72
N ILE A 51 -4.31 8.58 3.72
CA ILE A 51 -5.27 7.48 3.59
C ILE A 51 -5.16 6.53 4.78
N THR A 52 -3.94 6.14 5.18
CA THR A 52 -3.72 5.24 6.31
C THR A 52 -4.14 5.89 7.63
N LEU A 53 -3.87 7.18 7.82
CA LEU A 53 -4.31 7.90 9.03
C LEU A 53 -5.83 7.88 9.14
N GLU A 54 -6.53 8.26 8.07
CA GLU A 54 -8.00 8.28 8.02
C GLU A 54 -8.60 6.88 8.26
N LEU A 55 -7.99 5.84 7.69
CA LEU A 55 -8.41 4.45 7.90
C LEU A 55 -8.25 4.01 9.36
N LEU A 56 -7.13 4.35 9.99
CA LEU A 56 -6.85 3.98 11.38
C LEU A 56 -7.77 4.74 12.35
N THR A 57 -8.00 6.03 12.12
CA THR A 57 -8.92 6.83 12.94
C THR A 57 -10.36 6.38 12.80
N THR A 58 -10.81 6.04 11.58
CA THR A 58 -12.14 5.45 11.33
C THR A 58 -12.32 4.11 12.03
N ARG A 59 -11.23 3.35 12.21
CA ARG A 59 -11.23 2.06 12.95
C ARG A 59 -11.07 2.22 14.47
N GLY A 60 -11.08 3.45 14.97
CA GLY A 60 -11.06 3.74 16.41
C GLY A 60 -9.66 3.91 17.01
N LEU A 61 -8.60 3.98 16.19
CA LEU A 61 -7.26 4.31 16.69
C LEU A 61 -7.09 5.84 16.75
N PRO A 62 -6.81 6.44 17.92
CA PRO A 62 -6.63 7.88 18.04
C PRO A 62 -5.50 8.40 17.15
N PRO A 63 -5.62 9.60 16.54
CA PRO A 63 -4.57 10.19 15.71
C PRO A 63 -3.19 10.23 16.39
N GLU A 64 -3.17 10.44 17.70
CA GLU A 64 -1.95 10.53 18.52
C GLU A 64 -1.19 9.19 18.57
N GLN A 65 -1.90 8.08 18.43
CA GLN A 65 -1.34 6.73 18.37
C GLN A 65 -1.09 6.29 16.93
N ALA A 66 -1.96 6.67 15.99
CA ALA A 66 -1.86 6.34 14.58
C ALA A 66 -0.66 7.03 13.89
N ASN A 67 -0.45 8.31 14.18
CA ASN A 67 0.61 9.11 13.55
C ASN A 67 2.00 8.50 13.73
N PRO A 68 2.47 8.18 14.95
CA PRO A 68 3.79 7.57 15.14
C PRO A 68 3.99 6.25 14.39
N LEU A 69 2.94 5.42 14.29
CA LEU A 69 2.99 4.16 13.55
C LEU A 69 3.19 4.41 12.06
N ILE A 70 2.44 5.36 11.49
CA ILE A 70 2.54 5.71 10.07
C ILE A 70 3.90 6.35 9.77
N GLU A 71 4.40 7.24 10.62
CA GLU A 71 5.72 7.85 10.44
C GLU A 71 6.85 6.82 10.42
N ASN A 72 6.77 5.78 11.26
CA ASN A 72 7.73 4.70 11.25
C ASN A 72 7.69 3.92 9.92
N ILE A 73 6.49 3.65 9.38
CA ILE A 73 6.34 2.98 8.10
C ILE A 73 6.87 3.84 6.94
N VAL A 74 6.54 5.14 6.94
CA VAL A 74 7.04 6.11 5.95
C VAL A 74 8.56 6.20 5.97
N ARG A 75 9.17 6.21 7.17
CA ARG A 75 10.63 6.18 7.32
C ARG A 75 11.23 4.92 6.73
N ASP A 76 10.65 3.75 6.99
CA ASP A 76 11.11 2.48 6.43
C ASP A 76 10.97 2.45 4.90
N ILE A 77 9.85 2.93 4.36
CA ILE A 77 9.66 3.07 2.91
C ILE A 77 10.78 3.92 2.30
N ARG A 78 11.01 5.13 2.82
CA ARG A 78 12.05 6.04 2.30
C ARG A 78 13.44 5.42 2.37
N PHE A 79 13.76 4.77 3.49
CA PHE A 79 15.03 4.08 3.67
C PHE A 79 15.23 2.98 2.62
N ARG A 80 14.22 2.14 2.41
CA ARG A 80 14.25 1.05 1.43
C ARG A 80 14.32 1.55 0.01
N VAL A 81 13.57 2.60 -0.37
CA VAL A 81 13.67 3.19 -1.70
C VAL A 81 15.09 3.65 -1.99
N ALA A 82 15.72 4.38 -1.06
CA ALA A 82 17.10 4.82 -1.21
C ALA A 82 18.07 3.64 -1.33
N ALA A 83 17.81 2.53 -0.64
CA ALA A 83 18.61 1.31 -0.77
C ALA A 83 18.44 0.66 -2.16
N VAL A 84 17.22 0.59 -2.70
CA VAL A 84 16.95 0.04 -4.04
C VAL A 84 17.59 0.90 -5.13
N GLU A 85 17.52 2.23 -5.00
CA GLU A 85 18.16 3.15 -5.95
C GLU A 85 19.69 3.03 -5.93
N ARG A 86 20.31 2.93 -4.74
CA ARG A 86 21.76 2.70 -4.62
C ARG A 86 22.20 1.36 -5.19
N ALA A 87 21.35 0.33 -5.11
CA ALA A 87 21.61 -0.98 -5.68
C ALA A 87 21.51 -1.03 -7.23
N GLY A 88 21.28 0.12 -7.88
CA GLY A 88 21.11 0.18 -9.34
C GLY A 88 19.77 -0.35 -9.82
N GLY A 89 18.78 -0.45 -8.91
CA GLY A 89 17.45 -0.97 -9.18
C GLY A 89 16.61 -0.03 -10.05
N ALA A 90 16.98 0.10 -11.33
CA ALA A 90 15.96 0.23 -12.35
C ALA A 90 15.25 -1.13 -12.39
N VAL A 91 13.97 -1.16 -12.03
CA VAL A 91 13.15 -2.35 -12.24
C VAL A 91 13.26 -2.71 -13.72
N ALA A 92 13.91 -3.83 -14.02
CA ALA A 92 14.08 -4.31 -15.39
C ALA A 92 12.69 -4.46 -16.02
N GLY A 93 12.37 -3.60 -16.99
CA GLY A 93 11.06 -3.62 -17.68
C GLY A 93 10.41 -2.27 -17.95
N ARG A 94 11.04 -1.13 -17.64
CA ARG A 94 10.60 0.18 -18.15
C ARG A 94 11.73 0.88 -18.89
N ALA A 95 11.92 0.51 -20.15
CA ALA A 95 12.59 1.29 -21.19
C ALA A 95 11.77 1.16 -22.47
#